data_AF-A0A170XPE8-F1
#
_entry.id   AF-A0A170XPE8-F1
#
_cell.length_a   1.000
_cell.length_b   1.000
_cell.length_c   1.000
_cell.angle_alpha   90.00
_cell.angle_beta   90.00
_cell.angle_gamma   90.00
#
_symmetry.space_group_name_H-M   'P 1'
#
loop_
_entity.id
_entity.type
_entity.pdbx_description
1 polymer ?
#
loop_
_entity_poly.entity_id
_entity_poly.type
_entity_poly.pdbx_seq_one_letter_code
_entity_poly.pdbx_strand_id
1 'polypeptide(L)'
;MDQAMALAAKDMLPEKIGKELRTRYRQLPVMLHTAGLAATYAFVLSKRDDSALGTAYRKVADGIRKHIGDRALIGGRTHWGDDFELLEALAQANRSDYMRASAEIFALATWLSRLAEARFRDANADSGTAAGEPQPSGEETT
;
A
#
# COMPACT_ATOMS: atom_id res chain seq x y z
N MET A 1 -5.16 6.10 16.85
CA MET A 1 -4.82 6.54 15.47
C MET A 1 -4.26 5.38 14.65
N ASP A 2 -3.38 4.54 15.23
CA ASP A 2 -2.68 3.47 14.51
C ASP A 2 -3.57 2.34 13.95
N GLN A 3 -4.60 1.92 14.70
CA GLN A 3 -5.51 0.85 14.26
C GLN A 3 -6.35 1.21 13.01
N ALA A 4 -6.81 2.47 12.91
CA ALA A 4 -7.58 2.93 11.75
C ALA A 4 -6.72 2.98 10.48
N MET A 5 -5.45 3.32 10.60
CA MET A 5 -4.48 3.30 9.50
C MET A 5 -4.21 1.89 9.00
N ALA A 6 -4.02 0.94 9.92
CA ALA A 6 -3.80 -0.46 9.56
C ALA A 6 -5.01 -1.05 8.82
N LEU A 7 -6.23 -0.70 9.23
CA LEU A 7 -7.46 -1.13 8.55
C LEU A 7 -7.58 -0.51 7.15
N ALA A 8 -7.41 0.81 7.02
CA ALA A 8 -7.44 1.48 5.72
C ALA A 8 -6.38 0.90 4.76
N ALA A 9 -5.16 0.67 5.24
CA ALA A 9 -4.09 0.06 4.45
C ALA A 9 -4.41 -1.38 4.04
N LYS A 10 -5.06 -2.16 4.92
CA LYS A 10 -5.46 -3.54 4.61
C LYS A 10 -6.39 -3.60 3.41
N ASP A 11 -7.35 -2.69 3.30
CA ASP A 11 -8.37 -2.66 2.24
C ASP A 11 -7.80 -2.25 0.87
N MET A 12 -6.67 -1.54 0.88
CA MET A 12 -5.95 -1.09 -0.32
C MET A 12 -5.02 -2.16 -0.91
N LEU A 13 -4.76 -3.24 -0.17
CA LEU A 13 -3.84 -4.31 -0.57
C LEU A 13 -4.60 -5.52 -1.12
N PRO A 14 -4.11 -6.18 -2.18
CA PRO A 14 -4.60 -7.51 -2.54
C PRO A 14 -4.28 -8.53 -1.44
N GLU A 15 -4.99 -9.67 -1.48
CA GLU A 15 -4.81 -10.75 -0.52
C GLU A 15 -3.44 -11.41 -0.64
N LYS A 16 -2.95 -11.58 -1.87
CA LYS A 16 -1.61 -12.10 -2.17
C LYS A 16 -0.73 -11.01 -2.75
N ILE A 17 0.49 -10.90 -2.22
CA ILE A 17 1.50 -9.93 -2.67
C ILE A 17 2.67 -10.68 -3.28
N GLY A 18 2.88 -10.48 -4.58
CA GLY A 18 4.10 -10.94 -5.28
C GLY A 18 5.28 -9.99 -5.09
N LYS A 19 6.46 -10.40 -5.58
CA LYS A 19 7.73 -9.66 -5.42
C LYS A 19 7.69 -8.24 -5.96
N GLU A 20 7.06 -8.04 -7.13
CA GLU A 20 6.94 -6.72 -7.74
C GLU A 20 6.09 -5.78 -6.88
N LEU A 21 4.88 -6.20 -6.49
CA LEU A 21 3.99 -5.42 -5.63
C LEU A 21 4.66 -5.08 -4.30
N ARG A 22 5.29 -6.05 -3.65
CA ARG A 22 6.08 -5.81 -2.42
C ARG A 22 7.09 -4.67 -2.61
N THR A 23 7.83 -4.70 -3.72
CA THR A 23 8.83 -3.69 -4.03
C THR A 23 8.19 -2.31 -4.21
N ARG A 24 7.07 -2.21 -4.93
CA ARG A 24 6.35 -0.94 -5.13
C ARG A 24 5.81 -0.37 -3.83
N TYR A 25 5.16 -1.18 -3.00
CA TYR A 25 4.64 -0.71 -1.70
C TYR A 25 5.74 -0.23 -0.76
N ARG A 26 6.94 -0.85 -0.80
CA ARG A 26 8.12 -0.39 -0.04
C ARG A 26 8.66 0.96 -0.52
N GLN A 27 8.48 1.28 -1.79
CA GLN A 27 8.96 2.54 -2.38
C GLN A 27 8.02 3.72 -2.09
N LEU A 28 6.72 3.49 -1.87
CA LEU A 28 5.74 4.56 -1.68
C LEU A 28 6.08 5.55 -0.54
N PRO A 29 6.48 5.11 0.68
CA PRO A 29 6.88 6.05 1.73
C PRO A 29 8.07 6.92 1.32
N VAL A 30 9.05 6.31 0.63
CA VAL A 30 10.23 7.04 0.16
C VAL A 30 9.83 8.10 -0.87
N MET A 31 8.96 7.76 -1.83
CA MET A 31 8.45 8.71 -2.82
C MET A 31 7.67 9.85 -2.18
N LEU A 32 6.82 9.57 -1.19
CA LEU A 32 6.11 10.61 -0.46
C LEU A 32 7.05 11.56 0.26
N HIS A 33 8.13 11.02 0.85
CA HIS A 33 9.12 11.83 1.54
C HIS A 33 9.95 12.70 0.60
N THR A 34 10.34 12.18 -0.57
CA THR A 34 11.27 12.86 -1.48
C THR A 34 10.58 13.73 -2.54
N ALA A 35 9.46 13.28 -3.10
CA ALA A 35 8.73 13.97 -4.16
C ALA A 35 7.48 14.70 -3.63
N GLY A 36 7.00 14.35 -2.44
CA GLY A 36 5.79 14.91 -1.84
C GLY A 36 4.50 14.22 -2.28
N LEU A 37 3.39 14.63 -1.64
CA LEU A 37 2.08 14.01 -1.80
C LEU A 37 1.53 14.14 -3.22
N ALA A 38 1.47 15.36 -3.77
CA ALA A 38 0.86 15.60 -5.08
C ALA A 38 1.58 14.83 -6.20
N ALA A 39 2.92 14.90 -6.24
CA ALA A 39 3.73 14.19 -7.23
C ALA A 39 3.59 12.66 -7.09
N THR A 40 3.60 12.15 -5.87
CA THR A 40 3.44 10.71 -5.64
C THR A 40 2.04 10.22 -6.03
N TYR A 41 0.99 11.00 -5.73
CA TYR A 41 -0.36 10.67 -6.12
C TYR A 41 -0.52 10.67 -7.65
N ALA A 42 0.00 11.69 -8.35
CA ALA A 42 0.04 11.71 -9.81
C ALA A 42 0.79 10.51 -10.41
N PHE A 43 1.92 10.10 -9.80
CA PHE A 43 2.64 8.90 -10.20
C PHE A 43 1.78 7.63 -10.03
N VAL A 44 1.14 7.45 -8.87
CA VAL A 44 0.23 6.32 -8.62
C VAL A 44 -0.86 6.27 -9.70
N LEU A 45 -1.44 7.42 -10.06
CA LEU A 45 -2.46 7.50 -11.10
C LEU A 45 -1.92 7.06 -12.47
N SER A 46 -0.71 7.50 -12.84
CA SER A 46 -0.07 7.13 -14.12
C SER A 46 0.25 5.64 -14.27
N LYS A 47 0.25 4.88 -13.17
CA LYS A 47 0.52 3.43 -13.17
C LYS A 47 -0.74 2.57 -13.19
N ARG A 48 -1.91 3.19 -13.31
CA ARG A 48 -3.19 2.48 -13.47
C ARG A 48 -3.30 1.96 -14.90
N ASP A 49 -3.44 0.65 -15.03
CA ASP A 49 -3.71 -0.07 -16.28
C ASP A 49 -4.54 -1.33 -15.99
N ASP A 50 -4.86 -2.13 -17.01
CA ASP A 50 -5.72 -3.32 -16.85
C ASP A 50 -4.98 -4.55 -16.26
N SER A 51 -3.70 -4.40 -15.91
CA SER A 51 -2.95 -5.47 -15.25
C SER A 51 -3.34 -5.62 -13.78
N ALA A 52 -2.89 -6.73 -13.17
CA ALA A 52 -2.99 -6.92 -11.72
C ALA A 52 -2.24 -5.82 -10.94
N LEU A 53 -1.11 -5.34 -11.48
CA LEU A 53 -0.34 -4.25 -10.89
C LEU A 53 -1.09 -2.91 -11.01
N GLY A 54 -1.66 -2.61 -12.17
CA GLY A 54 -2.48 -1.42 -12.36
C GLY A 54 -3.73 -1.40 -11.49
N THR A 55 -4.33 -2.57 -11.24
CA THR A 55 -5.43 -2.74 -10.27
C THR A 55 -4.98 -2.41 -8.85
N ALA A 56 -3.77 -2.81 -8.45
CA ALA A 56 -3.23 -2.45 -7.15
C ALA A 56 -2.99 -0.94 -7.03
N TYR A 57 -2.46 -0.28 -8.09
CA TYR A 57 -2.32 1.17 -8.13
C TYR A 57 -3.67 1.90 -8.06
N ARG A 58 -4.71 1.40 -8.73
CA ARG A 58 -6.08 1.92 -8.59
C ARG A 58 -6.55 1.90 -7.14
N LYS A 59 -6.42 0.76 -6.46
CA LYS A 59 -6.81 0.62 -5.04
C LYS A 59 -6.06 1.59 -4.14
N VAL A 60 -4.77 1.82 -4.40
CA VAL A 60 -3.98 2.80 -3.66
C VAL A 60 -4.47 4.22 -3.91
N ALA A 61 -4.74 4.60 -5.16
CA ALA A 61 -5.28 5.92 -5.47
C ALA A 61 -6.63 6.16 -4.79
N ASP A 62 -7.55 5.21 -4.94
CA ASP A 62 -8.89 5.29 -4.35
C ASP A 62 -8.83 5.38 -2.83
N GLY A 63 -8.00 4.57 -2.17
CA GLY A 63 -7.85 4.62 -0.73
C GLY A 63 -7.18 5.89 -0.22
N ILE A 64 -6.22 6.48 -0.96
CA ILE A 64 -5.65 7.80 -0.61
C ILE A 64 -6.75 8.88 -0.69
N ARG A 65 -7.49 8.92 -1.80
CA ARG A 65 -8.58 9.87 -2.02
C ARG A 65 -9.65 9.76 -0.95
N LYS A 66 -10.07 8.53 -0.65
CA LYS A 66 -11.03 8.24 0.41
C LYS A 66 -10.50 8.66 1.77
N HIS A 67 -9.25 8.35 2.10
CA HIS A 67 -8.66 8.70 3.39
C HIS A 67 -8.58 10.21 3.62
N ILE A 68 -8.20 10.97 2.58
CA ILE A 68 -8.18 12.43 2.61
C ILE A 68 -9.61 12.98 2.83
N GLY A 69 -10.60 12.45 2.11
CA GLY A 69 -12.01 12.83 2.24
C GLY A 69 -12.59 12.51 3.62
N ASP A 70 -12.51 11.25 4.07
CA ASP A 70 -13.06 10.80 5.35
C ASP A 70 -12.58 11.63 6.56
N ARG A 71 -11.39 12.23 6.44
CA ARG A 71 -10.75 13.01 7.50
C ARG A 71 -10.70 14.50 7.23
N ALA A 72 -11.31 14.95 6.13
CA ALA A 72 -11.40 16.34 5.72
C ALA A 72 -10.03 17.05 5.70
N LEU A 73 -9.00 16.37 5.18
CA LEU A 73 -7.61 16.81 5.34
C LEU A 73 -7.24 18.01 4.47
N ILE A 74 -7.99 18.29 3.41
CA ILE A 74 -7.75 19.40 2.48
C ILE A 74 -8.99 20.27 2.39
N GLY A 75 -8.90 21.52 2.83
CA GLY A 75 -9.98 22.51 2.71
C GLY A 75 -11.29 22.11 3.40
N GLY A 76 -11.24 21.19 4.36
CA GLY A 76 -12.43 20.65 5.03
C GLY A 76 -13.34 19.78 4.15
N ARG A 77 -12.93 19.44 2.91
CA ARG A 77 -13.75 18.65 1.98
C ARG A 77 -13.77 17.18 2.37
N THR A 78 -14.97 16.59 2.38
CA THR A 78 -15.18 15.18 2.74
C THR A 78 -15.32 14.24 1.56
N HIS A 79 -15.45 14.77 0.34
CA HIS A 79 -15.65 14.01 -0.89
C HIS A 79 -14.93 14.68 -2.06
N TRP A 80 -14.53 13.86 -3.04
CA TRP A 80 -13.86 14.24 -4.28
C TRP A 80 -14.53 13.49 -5.44
N GLY A 81 -15.00 14.19 -6.45
CA GLY A 81 -15.67 13.62 -7.62
C GLY A 81 -14.74 12.74 -8.44
N ASP A 82 -13.50 13.20 -8.67
CA ASP A 82 -12.47 12.43 -9.37
C ASP A 82 -11.05 12.67 -8.82
N ASP A 83 -10.07 12.00 -9.42
CA ASP A 83 -8.66 12.10 -9.00
C ASP A 83 -8.02 13.45 -9.37
N PHE A 84 -8.47 14.09 -10.44
CA PHE A 84 -7.93 15.37 -10.89
C PHE A 84 -8.43 16.53 -10.02
N GLU A 85 -9.67 16.45 -9.52
CA GLU A 85 -10.19 17.38 -8.52
C GLU A 85 -9.34 17.36 -7.24
N LEU A 86 -8.97 16.16 -6.76
CA LEU A 86 -8.07 16.06 -5.60
C LEU A 86 -6.67 16.61 -5.92
N LEU A 87 -6.11 16.33 -7.10
CA LEU A 87 -4.81 16.89 -7.50
C LEU A 87 -4.83 18.42 -7.54
N GLU A 88 -5.88 19.02 -8.10
CA GLU A 88 -6.05 20.46 -8.11
C GLU A 88 -6.15 21.02 -6.69
N ALA A 89 -6.93 20.38 -5.83
CA ALA A 89 -7.06 20.79 -4.44
C ALA A 89 -5.74 20.66 -3.66
N LEU A 90 -4.93 19.63 -3.94
CA LEU A 90 -3.59 19.49 -3.36
C LEU A 90 -2.65 20.61 -3.82
N ALA A 91 -2.75 21.06 -5.07
CA ALA A 91 -1.95 22.15 -5.62
C ALA A 91 -2.34 23.51 -5.03
N GLN A 92 -3.60 23.69 -4.65
CA GLN A 92 -4.15 24.93 -4.08
C GLN A 92 -4.24 24.91 -2.55
N ALA A 93 -3.91 23.78 -1.90
CA ALA A 93 -4.03 23.61 -0.46
C ALA A 93 -3.17 24.63 0.30
N ASN A 94 -3.71 25.16 1.39
CA ASN A 94 -2.88 25.92 2.32
C ASN A 94 -1.79 25.02 2.93
N ARG A 95 -0.71 25.63 3.39
CA ARG A 95 0.46 24.91 3.92
C ARG A 95 0.11 23.96 5.08
N SER A 96 -0.83 24.34 5.94
CA SER A 96 -1.20 23.52 7.11
C SER A 96 -1.90 22.24 6.68
N ASP A 97 -2.93 22.36 5.84
CA ASP A 97 -3.68 21.24 5.28
C ASP A 97 -2.77 20.30 4.47
N TYR A 98 -1.94 20.87 3.58
CA TYR A 98 -1.03 20.07 2.77
C TYR A 98 -0.03 19.28 3.63
N MET A 99 0.52 19.89 4.69
CA MET A 99 1.46 19.22 5.58
C MET A 99 0.79 18.14 6.42
N ARG A 100 -0.41 18.41 6.92
CA ARG A 100 -1.22 17.42 7.64
C ARG A 100 -1.55 16.23 6.73
N ALA A 101 -2.07 16.48 5.52
CA ALA A 101 -2.36 15.43 4.55
C ALA A 101 -1.12 14.63 4.18
N SER A 102 0.02 15.29 3.96
CA SER A 102 1.29 14.62 3.65
C SER A 102 1.74 13.68 4.78
N ALA A 103 1.65 14.11 6.03
CA ALA A 103 2.00 13.28 7.18
C ALA A 103 1.07 12.07 7.33
N GLU A 104 -0.24 12.26 7.16
CA GLU A 104 -1.24 11.20 7.25
C GLU A 104 -1.06 10.15 6.15
N ILE A 105 -0.85 10.59 4.91
CA ILE A 105 -0.63 9.68 3.77
C ILE A 105 0.74 8.99 3.86
N PHE A 106 1.75 9.64 4.42
CA PHE A 106 3.03 8.99 4.73
C PHE A 106 2.87 7.87 5.77
N ALA A 107 2.10 8.10 6.83
CA ALA A 107 1.79 7.07 7.82
C ALA A 107 1.01 5.90 7.21
N LEU A 108 0.02 6.20 6.36
CA LEU A 108 -0.73 5.19 5.61
C LEU A 108 0.18 4.36 4.70
N ALA A 109 1.07 4.99 3.94
CA ALA A 109 2.02 4.32 3.06
C ALA A 109 3.02 3.45 3.85
N THR A 110 3.40 3.87 5.05
CA THR A 110 4.24 3.07 5.95
C THR A 110 3.51 1.78 6.36
N TRP A 111 2.21 1.87 6.67
CA TRP A 111 1.38 0.69 6.93
C TRP A 111 1.21 -0.21 5.71
N LEU A 112 1.04 0.37 4.52
CA LEU A 112 1.02 -0.40 3.27
C LEU A 112 2.31 -1.20 3.07
N SER A 113 3.47 -0.56 3.28
CA SER A 113 4.78 -1.23 3.19
C SER A 113 4.91 -2.39 4.16
N ARG A 114 4.53 -2.20 5.44
CA ARG A 114 4.57 -3.24 6.48
C ARG A 114 3.63 -4.41 6.18
N LEU A 115 2.41 -4.12 5.77
CA LEU A 115 1.42 -5.16 5.44
C LEU A 115 1.77 -5.90 4.16
N ALA A 116 2.35 -5.22 3.16
CA ALA A 116 2.84 -5.86 1.95
C ALA A 116 3.99 -6.83 2.25
N GLU A 117 4.87 -6.48 3.19
CA GLU A 117 5.92 -7.37 3.68
C GLU A 117 5.32 -8.60 4.40
N ALA A 118 4.33 -8.39 5.27
CA ALA A 118 3.67 -9.48 6.00
C ALA A 118 2.86 -10.43 5.11
N ARG A 119 2.29 -9.94 4.00
CA ARG A 119 1.50 -10.74 3.03
C ARG A 119 2.35 -11.28 1.88
N PHE A 120 3.63 -10.96 1.85
CA PHE A 120 4.50 -11.47 0.81
C PHE A 120 4.62 -12.99 0.96
N ARG A 121 4.20 -13.70 -0.09
CA ARG A 121 4.47 -15.12 -0.22
C ARG A 121 5.47 -15.29 -1.36
N ASP A 122 6.62 -15.85 -1.04
CA ASP A 122 7.55 -16.25 -2.08
C ASP A 122 6.98 -17.50 -2.76
N ALA A 123 6.70 -17.40 -4.06
CA ALA A 123 6.19 -18.53 -4.84
C ALA A 123 7.15 -19.74 -4.82
N ASN A 124 8.41 -19.54 -4.44
CA ASN A 124 9.40 -20.60 -4.30
C ASN A 124 9.54 -21.16 -2.87
N ALA A 125 8.99 -20.49 -1.84
CA ALA A 125 9.10 -20.94 -0.45
C ALA A 125 8.06 -22.01 -0.07
N ASP A 126 6.86 -21.95 -0.66
CA ASP A 126 5.79 -22.95 -0.40
C ASP A 126 6.10 -24.32 -1.04
N SER A 127 7.11 -24.41 -1.92
CA SER A 127 7.56 -25.64 -2.59
C SER A 127 8.59 -26.43 -1.79
N GLY A 128 9.12 -25.89 -0.68
CA GLY A 128 10.30 -26.42 0.02
C GLY A 128 10.03 -27.20 1.31
N THR A 129 8.78 -27.31 1.78
CA THR A 129 8.46 -27.92 3.09
C THR A 129 7.88 -29.34 3.01
N ALA A 130 7.92 -29.99 1.84
CA ALA A 130 7.44 -31.36 1.66
C ALA A 130 8.55 -32.35 1.24
N ALA A 131 9.70 -32.32 1.90
CA ALA A 131 10.70 -33.37 1.78
C ALA A 131 11.65 -33.37 2.99
N GLY A 132 11.37 -34.20 3.99
CA GLY A 132 12.35 -34.46 5.04
C GLY A 132 11.77 -35.06 6.31
N GLU A 133 11.46 -36.35 6.28
CA GLU A 133 11.82 -37.30 7.36
C GLU A 133 11.55 -38.74 6.88
N PRO A 134 12.57 -39.51 6.45
CA PRO A 134 12.49 -40.96 6.47
C PRO A 134 12.72 -41.43 7.90
N GLN A 135 11.67 -42.03 8.45
CA GLN A 135 11.65 -42.75 9.71
C GLN A 135 12.64 -43.93 9.67
N PRO A 136 13.63 -44.04 10.58
CA PRO A 136 14.41 -45.26 10.67
C PRO A 136 13.56 -46.33 11.35
N SER A 137 13.08 -47.28 10.56
CA SER A 137 12.57 -48.56 11.04
C SER A 137 13.76 -49.38 11.53
N GLY A 138 13.63 -49.97 12.72
CA GLY A 138 14.70 -50.74 13.34
C GLY A 138 15.00 -52.06 12.64
N GLU A 139 16.20 -52.57 12.90
CA GLU A 139 16.51 -53.99 12.80
C GLU A 139 17.24 -54.41 14.08
N GLU A 140 16.52 -55.16 14.92
CA GLU A 140 17.09 -56.17 15.80
C GLU A 140 17.63 -57.30 14.92
N THR A 141 18.87 -57.74 15.10
CA THR A 141 19.24 -59.14 14.86
C THR A 141 20.47 -59.53 15.69
N THR A 142 20.20 -60.40 16.67
CA THR A 142 21.00 -61.52 17.23
C THR A 142 22.45 -61.28 17.67
#